data_AF-A0A2U8W696-F1
#
_entry.id   AF-A0A2U8W696-F1
#
_cell.length_a   1.000
_cell.length_b   1.000
_cell.length_c   1.000
_cell.angle_alpha   90.00
_cell.angle_beta   90.00
_cell.angle_gamma   90.00
#
_symmetry.space_group_name_H-M   'P 1'
#
loop_
_entity.id
_entity.type
_entity.pdbx_description
1 polymer ?
#
loop_
_entity_poly.entity_id
_entity_poly.type
_entity_poly.pdbx_seq_one_letter_code
_entity_poly.pdbx_strand_id
1 'polypeptide(L)'
;MREPFDTLPSRAGPLGRLAAILLLLAGGLAPAAAQTRPGAVLDRGVPSRGGYGGGPTIGLPGLIGIVPRLIPPPRAVVEEEDEPPPRRRPEAERPARRPSQVRAVPESRPPPPRRQAAPEPVRRTPKLAPKLVTKPPGPPPARPAPRHVAAPAPVQAASAEPGEVPGEVLFALRPGAGALRTILTRQRLDLVSSDTFTLVPVTLHRARIRGGRSVGSVVAALAQDRQVETAQANHAYSLVGAAPTFASVQYAAAKLRLDEAHRAATGRDVAVAVIDSGVDEAHPALLGAVAERYDALGKAGPPHPHGTAIAGILGARAQLASAAPEARLLAARAFSAETASGAQGTTLHILRSIDWAARTKARVVNMSFAGPRDEALARFLAAGTRGGTVYVAAAGNAGPDAPPLYPAADPNVIAVTATDAEDRLFPAANRGAHVCVAAPGVEVLVAAPAGAYGFSSGTSMAAAQVSGIVALMLQARPALSPGEVRSALARGARDLGAPGPDPEFGAGFADAENVLRALPAPEVAAQQASGGMSATPARDPGQESP
;
A
#
# COMPACT_ATOMS: atom_id res chain seq x y z
N MET A 1 37.16 66.00 5.26
CA MET A 1 36.86 64.58 5.48
C MET A 1 37.85 63.80 4.63
N ARG A 2 38.69 62.98 5.29
CA ARG A 2 39.91 62.38 4.74
C ARG A 2 39.72 60.86 4.54
N GLU A 3 39.99 60.39 3.34
CA GLU A 3 40.62 59.09 2.98
C GLU A 3 42.12 59.09 3.40
N PRO A 4 42.95 58.02 3.30
CA PRO A 4 42.78 56.58 2.95
C PRO A 4 43.60 55.60 3.88
N PHE A 5 43.86 54.36 3.41
CA PHE A 5 44.91 53.33 3.70
C PHE A 5 44.30 51.97 4.09
N ASP A 6 44.32 50.87 3.32
CA ASP A 6 45.23 50.23 2.35
C ASP A 6 46.30 49.28 2.96
N THR A 7 46.52 48.16 2.26
CA THR A 7 47.62 47.16 2.31
C THR A 7 47.50 45.84 3.11
N LEU A 8 47.30 44.75 2.34
CA LEU A 8 48.00 43.45 2.47
C LEU A 8 49.41 43.57 1.86
N PRO A 9 50.38 42.67 2.16
CA PRO A 9 50.63 41.56 1.21
C PRO A 9 51.27 40.25 1.77
N SER A 10 51.15 39.19 0.94
CA SER A 10 52.24 38.26 0.53
C SER A 10 52.49 36.90 1.23
N ARG A 11 52.12 35.84 0.47
CA ARG A 11 52.88 34.63 0.02
C ARG A 11 53.28 33.50 1.00
N ALA A 12 52.82 32.28 0.65
CA ALA A 12 53.59 31.07 0.26
C ALA A 12 53.02 29.75 0.86
N GLY A 13 52.70 28.75 0.01
CA GLY A 13 52.50 27.34 0.43
C GLY A 13 53.83 26.55 0.38
N PRO A 14 53.86 25.21 0.25
CA PRO A 14 52.96 24.11 0.65
C PRO A 14 53.67 23.09 1.60
N LEU A 15 53.05 21.93 1.85
CA LEU A 15 53.60 20.67 2.43
C LEU A 15 53.70 20.50 3.97
N GLY A 16 52.92 19.52 4.46
CA GLY A 16 53.40 18.52 5.40
C GLY A 16 53.03 18.71 6.87
N ARG A 17 52.07 17.88 7.36
CA ARG A 17 52.28 16.99 8.52
C ARG A 17 51.05 16.12 8.81
N LEU A 18 51.22 14.82 8.54
CA LEU A 18 50.64 13.75 9.35
C LEU A 18 51.03 13.97 10.83
N ALA A 19 50.09 13.79 11.76
CA ALA A 19 50.14 12.73 12.78
C ALA A 19 49.12 12.95 13.91
N ALA A 20 48.37 11.86 14.16
CA ALA A 20 47.92 11.35 15.46
C ALA A 20 46.93 12.17 16.31
N ILE A 21 45.81 11.54 16.66
CA ILE A 21 45.61 10.93 17.99
C ILE A 21 44.56 9.81 17.86
N LEU A 22 44.99 8.59 18.21
CA LEU A 22 44.18 7.38 18.34
C LEU A 22 44.66 6.72 19.64
N LEU A 23 43.83 6.72 20.69
CA LEU A 23 43.94 5.80 21.84
C LEU A 23 42.74 5.96 22.78
N LEU A 24 41.95 4.88 22.93
CA LEU A 24 41.69 4.18 24.20
C LEU A 24 40.41 3.33 24.12
N LEU A 25 40.59 2.00 24.04
CA LEU A 25 40.19 1.06 25.10
C LEU A 25 40.43 -0.38 24.62
N ALA A 26 41.55 -0.96 25.06
CA ALA A 26 41.79 -2.40 25.02
C ALA A 26 42.43 -2.84 26.34
N GLY A 27 41.83 -3.86 26.93
CA GLY A 27 42.26 -4.61 28.11
C GLY A 27 41.06 -5.48 28.51
N GLY A 28 41.07 -6.80 28.49
CA GLY A 28 42.15 -7.77 28.42
C GLY A 28 41.85 -8.83 29.47
N LEU A 29 41.70 -10.10 29.08
CA LEU A 29 42.01 -11.27 29.92
C LEU A 29 42.06 -12.54 29.06
N ALA A 30 43.19 -13.23 29.20
CA ALA A 30 43.67 -14.37 28.44
C ALA A 30 43.11 -15.73 28.93
N PRO A 31 43.26 -16.83 28.16
CA PRO A 31 42.78 -18.16 28.53
C PRO A 31 43.83 -18.99 29.28
N ALA A 32 43.38 -19.91 30.12
CA ALA A 32 44.19 -20.94 30.76
C ALA A 32 44.19 -22.23 29.92
N ALA A 33 45.40 -22.74 29.64
CA ALA A 33 45.64 -24.05 29.04
C ALA A 33 45.79 -25.12 30.12
N ALA A 34 45.31 -26.34 29.85
CA ALA A 34 45.68 -27.54 30.59
C ALA A 34 45.86 -28.74 29.65
N GLN A 35 47.12 -29.15 29.55
CA GLN A 35 47.65 -30.53 29.58
C GLN A 35 47.33 -31.51 28.42
N THR A 36 48.40 -31.77 27.68
CA THR A 36 48.69 -32.96 26.85
C THR A 36 48.80 -34.26 27.65
N ARG A 37 48.39 -35.40 27.08
CA ARG A 37 49.14 -36.68 27.07
C ARG A 37 48.60 -37.64 25.97
N PRO A 38 49.39 -38.64 25.52
CA PRO A 38 49.46 -39.04 24.11
C PRO A 38 49.07 -40.52 23.83
N GLY A 39 48.92 -40.83 22.53
CA GLY A 39 49.25 -42.14 21.96
C GLY A 39 48.09 -43.00 21.50
N ALA A 40 48.00 -43.27 20.20
CA ALA A 40 48.08 -44.62 19.63
C ALA A 40 47.86 -44.59 18.11
N VAL A 41 48.61 -45.46 17.45
CA VAL A 41 48.80 -45.65 16.01
C VAL A 41 47.80 -46.69 15.48
N LEU A 42 47.70 -46.78 14.14
CA LEU A 42 47.15 -47.86 13.30
C LEU A 42 45.67 -47.67 12.90
N ASP A 43 45.21 -48.02 11.71
CA ASP A 43 45.75 -48.34 10.37
C ASP A 43 44.51 -48.42 9.45
N ARG A 44 44.75 -48.28 8.15
CA ARG A 44 43.89 -48.50 6.95
C ARG A 44 42.48 -49.09 7.12
N GLY A 45 41.54 -48.51 6.36
CA GLY A 45 40.34 -49.22 5.91
C GLY A 45 39.29 -48.35 5.23
N VAL A 46 39.38 -48.18 3.91
CA VAL A 46 38.24 -47.89 3.00
C VAL A 46 37.61 -49.26 2.63
N PRO A 47 36.33 -49.44 2.21
CA PRO A 47 35.25 -48.49 1.89
C PRO A 47 33.87 -48.83 2.51
N SER A 48 32.87 -47.95 2.31
CA SER A 48 31.65 -48.23 1.53
C SER A 48 30.38 -47.54 2.05
N ARG A 49 29.49 -47.29 1.08
CA ARG A 49 28.23 -46.54 1.08
C ARG A 49 27.25 -46.94 2.19
N GLY A 50 26.51 -45.94 2.69
CA GLY A 50 25.09 -46.10 3.02
C GLY A 50 24.59 -45.25 4.18
N GLY A 51 23.67 -44.32 3.88
CA GLY A 51 22.45 -44.13 4.68
C GLY A 51 22.44 -43.05 5.79
N TYR A 52 21.62 -42.03 5.54
CA TYR A 52 20.69 -41.31 6.45
C TYR A 52 21.17 -40.78 7.82
N GLY A 53 20.94 -39.48 8.06
CA GLY A 53 20.88 -38.95 9.43
C GLY A 53 20.85 -37.42 9.46
N GLY A 54 19.75 -36.85 9.95
CA GLY A 54 19.46 -35.42 9.90
C GLY A 54 20.05 -34.57 11.01
N GLY A 55 20.32 -33.31 10.65
CA GLY A 55 20.23 -32.08 11.45
C GLY A 55 21.16 -31.89 12.65
N PRO A 56 21.13 -30.70 13.28
CA PRO A 56 21.03 -29.35 12.73
C PRO A 56 22.36 -28.59 12.94
N THR A 57 22.67 -27.59 12.12
CA THR A 57 23.70 -26.61 12.48
C THR A 57 23.17 -25.22 12.21
N ILE A 58 23.00 -24.48 13.30
CA ILE A 58 22.77 -23.05 13.35
C ILE A 58 24.06 -22.37 12.87
N GLY A 59 23.96 -21.51 11.87
CA GLY A 59 25.04 -20.67 11.37
C GLY A 59 24.47 -19.50 10.56
N LEU A 60 24.83 -18.29 10.98
CA LEU A 60 24.36 -16.96 10.56
C LEU A 60 24.11 -16.76 9.04
N PRO A 61 23.14 -15.90 8.66
CA PRO A 61 23.02 -15.44 7.27
C PRO A 61 24.12 -14.41 6.96
N GLY A 62 25.02 -14.78 6.05
CA GLY A 62 25.98 -13.88 5.43
C GLY A 62 25.32 -13.02 4.35
N LEU A 63 25.83 -11.79 4.20
CA LEU A 63 25.62 -10.93 3.03
C LEU A 63 25.91 -11.72 1.75
N ILE A 64 24.95 -11.75 0.82
CA ILE A 64 25.18 -12.23 -0.55
C ILE A 64 25.16 -11.03 -1.48
N GLY A 65 26.35 -10.54 -1.81
CA GLY A 65 26.58 -9.70 -2.98
C GLY A 65 26.60 -10.58 -4.22
N ILE A 66 25.74 -10.28 -5.19
CA ILE A 66 25.70 -10.96 -6.49
C ILE A 66 26.76 -10.32 -7.39
N VAL A 67 27.79 -11.08 -7.77
CA VAL A 67 28.72 -10.73 -8.86
C VAL A 67 28.29 -11.49 -10.12
N PRO A 68 28.07 -10.85 -11.28
CA PRO A 68 27.76 -11.57 -12.50
C PRO A 68 29.04 -12.20 -13.10
N ARG A 69 28.97 -13.49 -13.41
CA ARG A 69 29.99 -14.24 -14.16
C ARG A 69 29.91 -13.89 -15.65
N LEU A 70 31.04 -13.49 -16.23
CA LEU A 70 31.26 -13.38 -17.68
C LEU A 70 31.06 -14.75 -18.37
N ILE A 71 30.23 -14.77 -19.41
CA ILE A 71 30.11 -15.87 -20.37
C ILE A 71 30.98 -15.51 -21.59
N PRO A 72 31.92 -16.37 -22.06
CA PRO A 72 32.68 -16.10 -23.28
C PRO A 72 31.83 -16.38 -24.53
N PRO A 73 32.08 -15.71 -25.67
CA PRO A 73 31.26 -15.84 -26.87
C PRO A 73 31.45 -17.21 -27.57
N PRO A 74 30.43 -17.70 -28.30
CA PRO A 74 30.56 -18.92 -29.08
C PRO A 74 31.44 -18.72 -30.32
N ARG A 75 32.19 -19.77 -30.66
CA ARG A 75 33.06 -19.86 -31.85
C ARG A 75 32.26 -19.84 -33.15
N ALA A 76 32.87 -19.24 -34.16
CA ALA A 76 32.41 -19.20 -35.55
C ALA A 76 32.15 -20.61 -36.10
N VAL A 77 31.00 -20.76 -36.76
CA VAL A 77 30.68 -21.92 -37.60
C VAL A 77 30.88 -21.50 -39.05
N VAL A 78 31.63 -22.34 -39.76
CA VAL A 78 32.02 -22.22 -41.17
C VAL A 78 30.80 -22.43 -42.07
N GLU A 79 30.75 -21.66 -43.16
CA GLU A 79 29.76 -21.73 -44.24
C GLU A 79 29.78 -23.08 -44.96
N GLU A 80 28.61 -23.61 -45.31
CA GLU A 80 28.44 -24.56 -46.39
C GLU A 80 27.13 -24.22 -47.15
N GLU A 81 27.24 -24.15 -48.47
CA GLU A 81 26.31 -23.54 -49.42
C GLU A 81 25.13 -24.44 -49.85
N ASP A 82 23.99 -23.77 -50.07
CA ASP A 82 22.92 -23.95 -51.07
C ASP A 82 22.45 -25.34 -51.56
N GLU A 83 21.17 -25.67 -51.27
CA GLU A 83 20.32 -26.52 -52.12
C GLU A 83 18.85 -26.01 -52.15
N PRO A 84 18.21 -25.88 -53.34
CA PRO A 84 16.94 -25.14 -53.51
C PRO A 84 15.66 -25.96 -53.22
N PRO A 85 14.49 -25.30 -52.97
CA PRO A 85 13.29 -25.99 -52.50
C PRO A 85 12.49 -26.69 -53.63
N PRO A 86 11.86 -27.85 -53.35
CA PRO A 86 11.02 -28.51 -54.33
C PRO A 86 9.64 -27.85 -54.48
N ARG A 87 9.16 -27.91 -55.73
CA ARG A 87 7.99 -27.24 -56.29
C ARG A 87 6.64 -27.79 -55.79
N ARG A 88 5.66 -26.89 -55.67
CA ARG A 88 4.21 -27.18 -55.51
C ARG A 88 3.63 -27.95 -56.70
N ARG A 89 2.70 -28.87 -56.43
CA ARG A 89 1.72 -29.45 -57.38
C ARG A 89 0.50 -30.03 -56.61
N PRO A 90 -0.65 -30.29 -57.27
CA PRO A 90 -1.86 -29.47 -57.18
C PRO A 90 -2.98 -30.08 -56.31
N GLU A 91 -3.99 -29.24 -56.02
CA GLU A 91 -5.25 -29.59 -55.36
C GLU A 91 -5.96 -30.78 -56.04
N ALA A 92 -6.40 -31.74 -55.21
CA ALA A 92 -7.33 -32.80 -55.59
C ALA A 92 -8.61 -32.64 -54.76
N GLU A 93 -9.74 -32.67 -55.47
CA GLU A 93 -11.11 -32.48 -54.99
C GLU A 93 -11.48 -33.41 -53.83
N ARG A 94 -12.12 -32.84 -52.80
CA ARG A 94 -12.83 -33.58 -51.75
C ARG A 94 -14.25 -33.92 -52.22
N PRO A 95 -14.70 -35.19 -52.11
CA PRO A 95 -16.08 -35.55 -52.40
C PRO A 95 -17.04 -35.07 -51.29
N ALA A 96 -18.23 -34.63 -51.71
CA ALA A 96 -19.31 -34.16 -50.86
C ALA A 96 -19.80 -35.24 -49.88
N ARG A 97 -19.84 -34.91 -48.58
CA ARG A 97 -20.51 -35.74 -47.56
C ARG A 97 -21.98 -35.37 -47.45
N ARG A 98 -22.81 -36.41 -47.51
CA ARG A 98 -24.29 -36.42 -47.36
C ARG A 98 -24.77 -35.75 -46.06
N PRO A 99 -25.97 -35.17 -46.06
CA PRO A 99 -26.58 -34.58 -44.86
C PRO A 99 -27.00 -35.67 -43.86
N SER A 100 -26.45 -35.63 -42.66
CA SER A 100 -26.88 -36.45 -41.54
C SER A 100 -28.21 -35.96 -41.00
N GLN A 101 -29.14 -36.89 -40.83
CA GLN A 101 -30.50 -36.69 -40.39
C GLN A 101 -30.59 -36.07 -38.98
N VAL A 102 -31.53 -35.14 -38.87
CA VAL A 102 -32.01 -34.48 -37.66
C VAL A 102 -32.51 -35.53 -36.66
N ARG A 103 -31.93 -35.56 -35.46
CA ARG A 103 -32.53 -36.20 -34.29
C ARG A 103 -33.15 -35.10 -33.43
N ALA A 104 -34.46 -35.18 -33.24
CA ALA A 104 -35.27 -34.25 -32.47
C ALA A 104 -34.75 -34.09 -31.03
N VAL A 105 -34.57 -32.83 -30.61
CA VAL A 105 -34.36 -32.43 -29.22
C VAL A 105 -35.73 -32.01 -28.67
N PRO A 106 -36.15 -32.49 -27.49
CA PRO A 106 -37.42 -32.09 -26.91
C PRO A 106 -37.38 -30.63 -26.45
N GLU A 107 -38.45 -29.89 -26.74
CA GLU A 107 -38.68 -28.50 -26.34
C GLU A 107 -38.38 -28.27 -24.86
N SER A 108 -37.53 -27.29 -24.58
CA SER A 108 -37.40 -26.71 -23.25
C SER A 108 -38.59 -25.78 -23.00
N ARG A 109 -39.38 -26.14 -22.00
CA ARG A 109 -40.51 -25.39 -21.44
C ARG A 109 -40.16 -23.89 -21.23
N PRO A 110 -41.05 -22.94 -21.55
CA PRO A 110 -40.84 -21.54 -21.23
C PRO A 110 -40.90 -21.31 -19.71
N PRO A 111 -40.19 -20.31 -19.18
CA PRO A 111 -40.24 -19.97 -17.75
C PRO A 111 -41.63 -19.43 -17.37
N PRO A 112 -42.11 -19.67 -16.13
CA PRO A 112 -43.39 -19.12 -15.68
C PRO A 112 -43.32 -17.58 -15.60
N PRO A 113 -44.44 -16.87 -15.83
CA PRO A 113 -44.46 -15.42 -15.79
C PRO A 113 -44.20 -14.91 -14.37
N ARG A 114 -43.41 -13.83 -14.28
CA ARG A 114 -43.21 -13.03 -13.07
C ARG A 114 -44.57 -12.62 -12.49
N ARG A 115 -44.85 -13.01 -11.24
CA ARG A 115 -45.91 -12.39 -10.44
C ARG A 115 -45.60 -10.91 -10.30
N GLN A 116 -46.45 -10.07 -10.88
CA GLN A 116 -46.50 -8.64 -10.60
C GLN A 116 -46.92 -8.45 -9.14
N ALA A 117 -46.19 -7.61 -8.42
CA ALA A 117 -46.58 -7.15 -7.10
C ALA A 117 -47.93 -6.42 -7.20
N ALA A 118 -48.82 -6.70 -6.25
CA ALA A 118 -50.10 -6.03 -6.12
C ALA A 118 -49.90 -4.51 -5.93
N PRO A 119 -50.76 -3.66 -6.50
CA PRO A 119 -50.66 -2.22 -6.33
C PRO A 119 -51.08 -1.80 -4.91
N GLU A 120 -50.30 -0.91 -4.31
CA GLU A 120 -50.66 -0.22 -3.07
C GLU A 120 -51.95 0.62 -3.27
N PRO A 121 -52.83 0.70 -2.26
CA PRO A 121 -54.03 1.50 -2.36
C PRO A 121 -53.71 3.01 -2.25
N VAL A 122 -54.08 3.73 -3.32
CA VAL A 122 -54.11 5.19 -3.42
C VAL A 122 -54.99 5.79 -2.32
N ARG A 123 -54.38 6.51 -1.37
CA ARG A 123 -55.11 7.40 -0.46
C ARG A 123 -55.56 8.65 -1.23
N ARG A 124 -56.87 8.73 -1.46
CA ARG A 124 -57.57 9.89 -1.99
C ARG A 124 -57.51 11.05 -0.99
N THR A 125 -57.05 12.20 -1.44
CA THR A 125 -57.29 13.52 -0.83
C THR A 125 -58.75 13.93 -0.97
N PRO A 126 -59.47 14.29 0.12
CA PRO A 126 -60.76 14.96 0.00
C PRO A 126 -60.60 16.47 -0.14
N LYS A 127 -61.21 17.03 -1.19
CA LYS A 127 -61.47 18.45 -1.39
C LYS A 127 -62.48 18.98 -0.36
N LEU A 128 -62.21 20.19 0.09
CA LEU A 128 -63.05 21.06 0.92
C LEU A 128 -64.39 21.43 0.24
N ALA A 129 -65.46 21.49 1.03
CA ALA A 129 -66.60 22.39 0.81
C ALA A 129 -67.19 22.83 2.17
N PRO A 130 -67.81 24.02 2.26
CA PRO A 130 -67.69 24.91 3.41
C PRO A 130 -68.88 24.80 4.37
N LYS A 131 -68.70 25.24 5.63
CA LYS A 131 -69.79 25.88 6.39
C LYS A 131 -69.32 26.62 7.65
N LEU A 132 -69.79 27.86 7.71
CA LEU A 132 -70.12 28.73 8.84
C LEU A 132 -69.02 29.27 9.76
N VAL A 133 -68.73 30.55 9.52
CA VAL A 133 -68.11 31.49 10.44
C VAL A 133 -69.11 31.88 11.53
N THR A 134 -68.76 31.61 12.79
CA THR A 134 -69.15 32.44 13.94
C THR A 134 -68.01 32.45 14.96
N LYS A 135 -67.45 33.62 15.21
CA LYS A 135 -66.33 33.89 16.12
C LYS A 135 -66.80 33.95 17.58
N PRO A 136 -66.15 33.24 18.51
CA PRO A 136 -65.74 33.90 19.77
C PRO A 136 -64.46 33.27 20.37
N PRO A 137 -64.02 33.67 21.57
CA PRO A 137 -63.48 34.95 22.04
C PRO A 137 -61.94 34.89 22.19
N GLY A 138 -61.31 36.01 22.58
CA GLY A 138 -59.85 36.15 22.69
C GLY A 138 -59.18 35.20 23.70
N PRO A 139 -57.84 35.01 23.59
CA PRO A 139 -57.10 34.06 24.41
C PRO A 139 -57.07 34.49 25.89
N PRO A 140 -57.08 33.53 26.83
CA PRO A 140 -56.92 33.81 28.26
C PRO A 140 -55.52 34.35 28.56
N PRO A 141 -55.33 35.07 29.69
CA PRO A 141 -54.05 35.66 30.04
C PRO A 141 -52.96 34.60 30.17
N ALA A 142 -51.75 34.95 29.71
CA ALA A 142 -50.57 34.11 29.78
C ALA A 142 -50.34 33.60 31.21
N ARG A 143 -50.36 32.28 31.36
CA ARG A 143 -49.86 31.61 32.57
C ARG A 143 -48.40 32.05 32.77
N PRO A 144 -47.98 32.45 33.98
CA PRO A 144 -46.56 32.71 34.23
C PRO A 144 -45.78 31.45 33.89
N ALA A 145 -44.69 31.61 33.14
CA ALA A 145 -43.80 30.52 32.77
C ALA A 145 -43.46 29.71 34.03
N PRO A 146 -43.44 28.36 33.97
CA PRO A 146 -42.89 27.59 35.07
C PRO A 146 -41.48 28.11 35.30
N ARG A 147 -41.20 28.58 36.52
CA ARG A 147 -39.82 28.81 36.94
C ARG A 147 -39.09 27.53 36.62
N HIS A 148 -38.13 27.61 35.69
CA HIS A 148 -37.13 26.57 35.52
C HIS A 148 -36.47 26.39 36.90
N VAL A 149 -36.98 25.45 37.68
CA VAL A 149 -36.17 24.77 38.67
C VAL A 149 -35.09 24.15 37.80
N ALA A 150 -33.89 24.71 37.88
CA ALA A 150 -32.73 24.14 37.22
C ALA A 150 -32.78 22.64 37.48
N ALA A 151 -32.83 21.85 36.41
CA ALA A 151 -32.64 20.41 36.53
C ALA A 151 -31.38 20.23 37.38
N PRO A 152 -31.38 19.34 38.39
CA PRO A 152 -30.15 19.03 39.11
C PRO A 152 -29.12 18.71 38.04
N ALA A 153 -27.99 19.43 38.07
CA ALA A 153 -26.90 19.22 37.15
C ALA A 153 -26.65 17.71 37.03
N PRO A 154 -26.42 17.15 35.82
CA PRO A 154 -26.02 15.76 35.72
C PRO A 154 -24.87 15.57 36.69
N VAL A 155 -25.04 14.65 37.65
CA VAL A 155 -23.98 14.27 38.58
C VAL A 155 -22.86 13.82 37.66
N GLN A 156 -21.83 14.64 37.51
CA GLN A 156 -20.64 14.28 36.76
C GLN A 156 -20.16 12.98 37.39
N ALA A 157 -20.29 11.88 36.64
CA ALA A 157 -19.60 10.65 36.98
C ALA A 157 -18.15 11.08 37.11
N ALA A 158 -17.61 10.97 38.33
CA ALA A 158 -16.25 11.37 38.59
C ALA A 158 -15.35 10.74 37.51
N SER A 159 -14.71 11.60 36.72
CA SER A 159 -13.82 11.19 35.66
C SER A 159 -12.75 10.30 36.26
N ALA A 160 -12.65 9.06 35.78
CA ALA A 160 -11.52 8.21 36.07
C ALA A 160 -10.26 8.89 35.52
N GLU A 161 -9.16 8.85 36.26
CA GLU A 161 -7.89 9.37 35.73
C GLU A 161 -7.46 8.50 34.52
N PRO A 162 -6.73 9.07 33.54
CA PRO A 162 -6.22 8.29 32.42
C PRO A 162 -5.44 7.06 32.90
N GLY A 163 -5.87 5.86 32.48
CA GLY A 163 -5.25 4.59 32.92
C GLY A 163 -5.96 3.90 34.10
N GLU A 164 -7.16 4.33 34.49
CA GLU A 164 -8.01 3.65 35.47
C GLU A 164 -9.24 2.99 34.83
N VAL A 165 -9.71 1.88 35.42
CA VAL A 165 -11.01 1.28 35.11
C VAL A 165 -12.10 2.11 35.78
N PRO A 166 -13.05 2.72 35.03
CA PRO A 166 -14.00 3.66 35.59
C PRO A 166 -14.84 3.10 36.73
N GLY A 167 -14.79 3.79 37.88
CA GLY A 167 -15.62 3.47 39.04
C GLY A 167 -15.24 2.19 39.79
N GLU A 168 -14.04 1.64 39.57
CA GLU A 168 -13.56 0.43 40.25
C GLU A 168 -12.35 0.68 41.17
N VAL A 169 -12.34 0.00 42.30
CA VAL A 169 -11.23 0.00 43.27
C VAL A 169 -10.82 -1.44 43.61
N LEU A 170 -9.54 -1.59 43.94
CA LEU A 170 -8.97 -2.82 44.49
C LEU A 170 -8.54 -2.55 45.94
N PHE A 171 -8.88 -3.45 46.86
CA PHE A 171 -8.42 -3.35 48.24
C PHE A 171 -8.21 -4.72 48.88
N ALA A 172 -7.26 -4.81 49.80
CA ALA A 172 -7.02 -6.00 50.64
C ALA A 172 -7.37 -5.69 52.11
N LEU A 173 -7.83 -6.69 52.84
CA LEU A 173 -8.10 -6.58 54.26
C LEU A 173 -6.95 -7.17 55.07
N ARG A 174 -6.68 -6.57 56.23
CA ARG A 174 -5.67 -7.10 57.16
C ARG A 174 -6.10 -8.48 57.69
N PRO A 175 -5.17 -9.39 57.99
CA PRO A 175 -5.49 -10.66 58.63
C PRO A 175 -6.31 -10.46 59.91
N GLY A 176 -7.43 -11.19 60.03
CA GLY A 176 -8.34 -11.06 61.18
C GLY A 176 -9.23 -9.80 61.18
N ALA A 177 -9.22 -9.01 60.10
CA ALA A 177 -10.18 -7.92 59.91
C ALA A 177 -11.63 -8.43 59.89
N GLY A 178 -12.57 -7.55 60.26
CA GLY A 178 -14.00 -7.86 60.34
C GLY A 178 -14.63 -8.13 58.98
N ALA A 179 -15.93 -8.45 58.98
CA ALA A 179 -16.65 -8.88 57.78
C ALA A 179 -16.56 -7.85 56.63
N LEU A 180 -16.01 -8.29 55.48
CA LEU A 180 -15.94 -7.55 54.21
C LEU A 180 -17.22 -6.76 53.88
N ARG A 181 -18.39 -7.34 54.17
CA ARG A 181 -19.71 -6.70 54.00
C ARG A 181 -19.85 -5.36 54.71
N THR A 182 -19.24 -5.20 55.87
CA THR A 182 -19.27 -3.94 56.64
C THR A 182 -18.56 -2.83 55.90
N ILE A 183 -17.39 -3.13 55.33
CA ILE A 183 -16.59 -2.16 54.57
C ILE A 183 -17.30 -1.80 53.26
N LEU A 184 -17.82 -2.80 52.54
CA LEU A 184 -18.61 -2.58 51.32
C LEU A 184 -19.82 -1.68 51.58
N THR A 185 -20.57 -1.94 52.65
CA THR A 185 -21.75 -1.12 53.01
C THR A 185 -21.36 0.30 53.40
N ARG A 186 -20.34 0.45 54.27
CA ARG A 186 -19.86 1.76 54.75
C ARG A 186 -19.36 2.64 53.61
N GLN A 187 -18.61 2.06 52.67
CA GLN A 187 -18.01 2.79 51.55
C GLN A 187 -18.91 2.88 50.32
N ARG A 188 -20.12 2.29 50.37
CA ARG A 188 -21.08 2.23 49.26
C ARG A 188 -20.47 1.55 48.03
N LEU A 189 -19.96 0.34 48.22
CA LEU A 189 -19.31 -0.46 47.20
C LEU A 189 -20.10 -1.73 46.92
N ASP A 190 -20.14 -2.11 45.64
CA ASP A 190 -20.57 -3.44 45.20
C ASP A 190 -19.37 -4.34 45.00
N LEU A 191 -19.37 -5.50 45.64
CA LEU A 191 -18.34 -6.48 45.36
C LEU A 191 -18.52 -7.04 43.96
N VAL A 192 -17.46 -6.97 43.16
CA VAL A 192 -17.40 -7.55 41.82
C VAL A 192 -16.72 -8.91 41.88
N SER A 193 -15.54 -9.01 42.50
CA SER A 193 -14.84 -10.28 42.72
C SER A 193 -13.92 -10.23 43.95
N SER A 194 -13.49 -11.40 44.40
CA SER A 194 -12.47 -11.56 45.44
C SER A 194 -11.54 -12.67 45.02
N ASP A 195 -10.28 -12.32 44.81
CA ASP A 195 -9.31 -13.19 44.18
C ASP A 195 -8.11 -13.36 45.12
N THR A 196 -7.79 -14.61 45.46
CA THR A 196 -6.64 -14.93 46.34
C THR A 196 -5.44 -15.28 45.48
N PHE A 197 -4.34 -14.56 45.67
CA PHE A 197 -3.10 -14.76 44.94
C PHE A 197 -2.14 -15.61 45.78
N THR A 198 -1.37 -16.49 45.11
CA THR A 198 -0.40 -17.37 45.77
C THR A 198 1.01 -16.80 45.76
N LEU A 199 1.33 -15.97 44.75
CA LEU A 199 2.63 -15.31 44.61
C LEU A 199 2.88 -14.28 45.72
N VAL A 200 1.82 -13.55 46.09
CA VAL A 200 1.75 -12.74 47.30
C VAL A 200 0.48 -13.22 48.00
N PRO A 201 0.55 -13.79 49.22
CA PRO A 201 -0.57 -14.44 49.89
C PRO A 201 -1.58 -13.39 50.40
N VAL A 202 -2.26 -12.75 49.46
CA VAL A 202 -3.23 -11.68 49.68
C VAL A 202 -4.52 -12.00 48.94
N THR A 203 -5.65 -11.67 49.54
CA THR A 203 -6.95 -11.65 48.86
C THR A 203 -7.25 -10.21 48.47
N LEU A 204 -7.30 -9.93 47.17
CA LEU A 204 -7.72 -8.63 46.66
C LEU A 204 -9.22 -8.66 46.34
N HIS A 205 -9.93 -7.67 46.86
CA HIS A 205 -11.35 -7.44 46.59
C HIS A 205 -11.47 -6.36 45.51
N ARG A 206 -12.09 -6.72 44.39
CA ARG A 206 -12.48 -5.77 43.35
C ARG A 206 -13.91 -5.31 43.60
N ALA A 207 -14.10 -4.00 43.72
CA ALA A 207 -15.42 -3.44 44.00
C ALA A 207 -15.74 -2.22 43.15
N ARG A 208 -17.03 -2.05 42.83
CA ARG A 208 -17.56 -0.95 42.05
C ARG A 208 -18.18 0.11 42.97
N ILE A 209 -17.87 1.37 42.69
CA ILE A 209 -18.32 2.52 43.48
C ILE A 209 -19.77 2.86 43.15
N ARG A 210 -20.60 3.04 44.18
CA ARG A 210 -21.97 3.57 44.05
C ARG A 210 -22.04 5.06 44.39
N GLY A 211 -22.99 5.74 43.76
CA GLY A 211 -23.38 7.12 44.12
C GLY A 211 -22.44 8.21 43.59
N GLY A 212 -21.72 7.94 42.49
CA GLY A 212 -20.98 8.97 41.74
C GLY A 212 -19.71 9.52 42.41
N ARG A 213 -19.24 8.90 43.50
CA ARG A 213 -17.98 9.28 44.15
C ARG A 213 -16.78 9.02 43.22
N SER A 214 -15.74 9.85 43.32
CA SER A 214 -14.49 9.64 42.57
C SER A 214 -13.70 8.46 43.11
N VAL A 215 -13.00 7.75 42.20
CA VAL A 215 -12.10 6.65 42.53
C VAL A 215 -11.10 7.08 43.59
N GLY A 216 -10.41 8.21 43.37
CA GLY A 216 -9.47 8.78 44.34
C GLY A 216 -10.07 9.04 45.73
N SER A 217 -11.30 9.57 45.81
CA SER A 217 -11.97 9.82 47.10
C SER A 217 -12.31 8.54 47.87
N VAL A 218 -12.62 7.45 47.14
CA VAL A 218 -12.95 6.15 47.72
C VAL A 218 -11.67 5.43 48.16
N VAL A 219 -10.63 5.47 47.34
CA VAL A 219 -9.31 4.92 47.68
C VAL A 219 -8.76 5.58 48.95
N ALA A 220 -8.82 6.91 49.05
CA ALA A 220 -8.39 7.63 50.25
C ALA A 220 -9.22 7.24 51.48
N ALA A 221 -10.53 7.06 51.34
CA ALA A 221 -11.40 6.65 52.43
C ALA A 221 -11.16 5.19 52.87
N LEU A 222 -10.87 4.29 51.93
CA LEU A 222 -10.48 2.90 52.23
C LEU A 222 -9.12 2.84 52.91
N ALA A 223 -8.15 3.65 52.48
CA ALA A 223 -6.81 3.70 53.08
C ALA A 223 -6.81 4.19 54.54
N GLN A 224 -7.83 4.97 54.95
CA GLN A 224 -8.01 5.40 56.33
C GLN A 224 -8.70 4.35 57.22
N ASP A 225 -9.28 3.30 56.64
CA ASP A 225 -9.94 2.24 57.40
C ASP A 225 -8.90 1.29 58.01
N ARG A 226 -8.91 1.14 59.34
CA ARG A 226 -7.94 0.29 60.06
C ARG A 226 -8.01 -1.18 59.66
N GLN A 227 -9.11 -1.62 59.06
CA GLN A 227 -9.33 -2.99 58.62
C GLN A 227 -8.77 -3.24 57.20
N VAL A 228 -8.49 -2.19 56.44
CA VAL A 228 -7.92 -2.24 55.10
C VAL A 228 -6.39 -2.23 55.22
N GLU A 229 -5.75 -3.14 54.50
CA GLU A 229 -4.30 -3.22 54.41
C GLU A 229 -3.79 -2.37 53.25
N THR A 230 -4.41 -2.51 52.08
CA THR A 230 -4.09 -1.72 50.88
C THR A 230 -5.38 -1.31 50.19
N ALA A 231 -5.36 -0.14 49.55
CA ALA A 231 -6.41 0.32 48.66
C ALA A 231 -5.81 1.09 47.49
N GLN A 232 -6.29 0.84 46.28
CA GLN A 232 -5.85 1.51 45.06
C GLN A 232 -6.95 1.54 44.00
N ALA A 233 -6.77 2.37 42.98
CA ALA A 233 -7.58 2.29 41.78
C ALA A 233 -7.32 0.97 41.05
N ASN A 234 -8.33 0.46 40.33
CA ASN A 234 -8.10 -0.63 39.39
C ASN A 234 -7.48 -0.04 38.11
N HIS A 235 -6.17 -0.18 37.92
CA HIS A 235 -5.49 0.41 36.76
C HIS A 235 -5.67 -0.45 35.50
N ALA A 236 -5.99 0.22 34.39
CA ALA A 236 -5.99 -0.37 33.05
C ALA A 236 -4.61 -0.17 32.42
N TYR A 237 -3.88 -1.27 32.20
CA TYR A 237 -2.61 -1.24 31.51
C TYR A 237 -2.83 -1.37 30.00
N SER A 238 -2.21 -0.48 29.23
CA SER A 238 -2.12 -0.62 27.77
C SER A 238 -0.79 -1.28 27.41
N LEU A 239 -0.78 -2.16 26.42
CA LEU A 239 0.45 -2.70 25.86
C LEU A 239 1.26 -1.54 25.27
N VAL A 240 2.49 -1.33 25.73
CA VAL A 240 3.41 -0.38 25.11
C VAL A 240 4.10 -1.11 23.97
N GLY A 241 3.68 -0.78 22.75
CA GLY A 241 4.23 -1.31 21.51
C GLY A 241 3.39 -0.84 20.33
N ALA A 242 3.67 0.36 19.82
CA ALA A 242 3.40 0.57 18.41
C ALA A 242 4.23 -0.49 17.66
N ALA A 243 3.59 -1.21 16.74
CA ALA A 243 4.34 -1.97 15.75
C ALA A 243 5.50 -1.09 15.24
N PRO A 244 6.75 -1.56 15.22
CA PRO A 244 7.88 -0.71 14.85
C PRO A 244 7.58 -0.06 13.51
N THR A 245 7.49 1.27 13.50
CA THR A 245 7.36 2.03 12.27
C THR A 245 8.76 2.25 11.73
N PHE A 246 8.99 1.83 10.48
CA PHE A 246 10.29 1.97 9.83
C PHE A 246 10.50 3.35 9.18
N ALA A 247 9.63 4.32 9.50
CA ALA A 247 9.65 5.65 8.89
C ALA A 247 11.05 6.31 8.92
N SER A 248 11.82 6.14 9.99
CA SER A 248 13.17 6.72 10.14
C SER A 248 14.23 6.14 9.20
N VAL A 249 14.01 4.96 8.61
CA VAL A 249 14.93 4.31 7.69
C VAL A 249 14.40 4.26 6.25
N GLN A 250 13.20 4.78 5.99
CA GLN A 250 12.58 4.82 4.66
C GLN A 250 12.87 6.13 3.91
N TYR A 251 14.11 6.28 3.43
CA TYR A 251 14.53 7.49 2.70
C TYR A 251 13.61 7.81 1.50
N ALA A 252 13.11 6.78 0.81
CA ALA A 252 12.26 6.93 -0.38
C ALA A 252 10.98 7.73 -0.10
N ALA A 253 10.32 7.46 1.03
CA ALA A 253 9.07 8.13 1.39
C ALA A 253 9.29 9.63 1.66
N ALA A 254 10.39 9.96 2.35
CA ALA A 254 10.77 11.34 2.61
C ALA A 254 11.15 12.09 1.31
N LYS A 255 11.96 11.48 0.44
CA LYS A 255 12.37 12.11 -0.83
C LYS A 255 11.20 12.37 -1.77
N LEU A 256 10.23 11.47 -1.80
CA LEU A 256 9.00 11.62 -2.57
C LEU A 256 8.01 12.61 -1.95
N ARG A 257 8.25 13.09 -0.72
CA ARG A 257 7.35 13.98 0.03
C ARG A 257 5.94 13.39 0.18
N LEU A 258 5.90 12.11 0.56
CA LEU A 258 4.65 11.37 0.69
C LEU A 258 3.78 11.93 1.82
N ASP A 259 4.37 12.37 2.93
CA ASP A 259 3.61 12.95 4.05
C ASP A 259 2.84 14.21 3.63
N GLU A 260 3.45 15.07 2.80
CA GLU A 260 2.79 16.25 2.26
C GLU A 260 1.75 15.89 1.20
N ALA A 261 2.06 14.94 0.31
CA ALA A 261 1.11 14.46 -0.69
C ALA A 261 -0.13 13.82 -0.04
N HIS A 262 0.06 13.06 1.05
CA HIS A 262 -0.99 12.37 1.80
C HIS A 262 -1.98 13.30 2.50
N ARG A 263 -1.61 14.57 2.74
CA ARG A 263 -2.57 15.59 3.19
C ARG A 263 -3.65 15.88 2.15
N ALA A 264 -3.34 15.68 0.87
CA ALA A 264 -4.28 15.91 -0.23
C ALA A 264 -4.94 14.60 -0.72
N ALA A 265 -4.17 13.52 -0.85
CA ALA A 265 -4.66 12.24 -1.36
C ALA A 265 -3.83 11.07 -0.83
N THR A 266 -4.48 9.95 -0.55
CA THR A 266 -3.89 8.72 0.02
C THR A 266 -4.07 7.48 -0.87
N GLY A 267 -4.66 7.65 -2.06
CA GLY A 267 -5.02 6.59 -3.00
C GLY A 267 -6.42 6.00 -2.79
N ARG A 268 -7.22 6.59 -1.90
CA ARG A 268 -8.57 6.15 -1.55
C ARG A 268 -9.44 5.98 -2.79
N ASP A 269 -10.22 4.90 -2.80
CA ASP A 269 -11.16 4.53 -3.88
C ASP A 269 -10.51 4.28 -5.26
N VAL A 270 -9.18 4.26 -5.34
CA VAL A 270 -8.45 3.89 -6.55
C VAL A 270 -8.03 2.43 -6.49
N ALA A 271 -8.46 1.66 -7.50
CA ALA A 271 -8.04 0.28 -7.68
C ALA A 271 -6.73 0.22 -8.49
N VAL A 272 -5.71 -0.38 -7.88
CA VAL A 272 -4.37 -0.54 -8.48
C VAL A 272 -4.06 -2.02 -8.63
N ALA A 273 -3.93 -2.50 -9.86
CA ALA A 273 -3.53 -3.86 -10.13
C ALA A 273 -2.01 -4.00 -10.07
N VAL A 274 -1.54 -5.01 -9.34
CA VAL A 274 -0.13 -5.41 -9.26
C VAL A 274 0.00 -6.73 -10.02
N ILE A 275 0.54 -6.67 -11.24
CA ILE A 275 0.81 -7.86 -12.06
C ILE A 275 2.25 -8.29 -11.80
N ASP A 276 2.42 -9.32 -10.96
CA ASP A 276 3.73 -9.73 -10.46
C ASP A 276 3.73 -11.24 -10.11
N SER A 277 4.67 -11.64 -9.26
CA SER A 277 4.66 -12.87 -8.46
C SER A 277 3.68 -12.76 -7.27
N GLY A 278 3.53 -13.85 -6.49
CA GLY A 278 2.56 -13.90 -5.39
C GLY A 278 2.82 -12.86 -4.29
N VAL A 279 1.76 -12.32 -3.71
CA VAL A 279 1.81 -11.34 -2.60
C VAL A 279 1.48 -12.02 -1.27
N ASP A 280 2.24 -11.73 -0.21
CA ASP A 280 1.91 -12.15 1.15
C ASP A 280 0.87 -11.22 1.78
N GLU A 281 -0.42 -11.48 1.53
CA GLU A 281 -1.52 -10.68 2.09
C GLU A 281 -1.65 -10.79 3.62
N ALA A 282 -1.04 -11.83 4.23
CA ALA A 282 -1.01 -12.01 5.68
C ALA A 282 0.12 -11.21 6.35
N HIS A 283 0.99 -10.57 5.56
CA HIS A 283 2.06 -9.74 6.06
C HIS A 283 1.49 -8.57 6.90
N PRO A 284 1.99 -8.28 8.11
CA PRO A 284 1.41 -7.25 8.99
C PRO A 284 1.27 -5.87 8.34
N ALA A 285 2.22 -5.47 7.48
CA ALA A 285 2.15 -4.21 6.75
C ALA A 285 1.04 -4.17 5.67
N LEU A 286 0.58 -5.31 5.17
CA LEU A 286 -0.36 -5.43 4.05
C LEU A 286 -1.77 -5.85 4.47
N LEU A 287 -2.01 -6.03 5.78
CA LEU A 287 -3.32 -6.42 6.29
C LEU A 287 -4.42 -5.46 5.80
N GLY A 288 -5.37 -6.00 5.04
CA GLY A 288 -6.49 -5.27 4.46
C GLY A 288 -6.16 -4.43 3.21
N ALA A 289 -4.92 -4.42 2.72
CA ALA A 289 -4.53 -3.69 1.52
C ALA A 289 -4.97 -4.37 0.22
N VAL A 290 -4.84 -5.71 0.16
CA VAL A 290 -5.24 -6.53 -0.99
C VAL A 290 -6.75 -6.75 -0.97
N ALA A 291 -7.44 -6.20 -1.97
CA ALA A 291 -8.90 -6.25 -2.10
C ALA A 291 -9.39 -7.42 -2.95
N GLU A 292 -8.62 -7.81 -3.98
CA GLU A 292 -8.93 -8.96 -4.83
C GLU A 292 -7.65 -9.61 -5.35
N ARG A 293 -7.75 -10.89 -5.73
CA ARG A 293 -6.64 -11.70 -6.21
C ARG A 293 -7.00 -12.48 -7.46
N TYR A 294 -5.99 -12.67 -8.31
CA TYR A 294 -6.09 -13.50 -9.49
C TYR A 294 -4.81 -14.30 -9.70
N ASP A 295 -4.95 -15.56 -10.09
CA ASP A 295 -3.82 -16.44 -10.41
C ASP A 295 -3.88 -16.83 -11.89
N ALA A 296 -2.99 -16.24 -12.69
CA ALA A 296 -2.95 -16.48 -14.13
C ALA A 296 -2.28 -17.82 -14.50
N LEU A 297 -1.54 -18.42 -13.55
CA LEU A 297 -0.91 -19.74 -13.69
C LEU A 297 -1.93 -20.88 -13.47
N GLY A 298 -3.14 -20.56 -12.98
CA GLY A 298 -4.25 -21.50 -12.82
C GLY A 298 -4.13 -22.40 -11.59
N LYS A 299 -3.18 -22.13 -10.69
CA LYS A 299 -3.03 -22.86 -9.42
C LYS A 299 -2.47 -21.96 -8.34
N ALA A 300 -3.03 -22.04 -7.14
CA ALA A 300 -2.50 -21.34 -5.98
C ALA A 300 -1.00 -21.66 -5.80
N GLY A 301 -0.23 -20.66 -5.37
CA GLY A 301 1.18 -20.81 -5.06
C GLY A 301 1.56 -19.95 -3.87
N PRO A 302 2.74 -20.18 -3.30
CA PRO A 302 3.18 -19.42 -2.14
C PRO A 302 3.42 -17.94 -2.52
N PRO A 303 3.35 -17.04 -1.54
CA PRO A 303 3.84 -15.68 -1.69
C PRO A 303 5.31 -15.65 -2.13
N HIS A 304 5.70 -14.57 -2.79
CA HIS A 304 7.04 -14.37 -3.32
C HIS A 304 7.63 -13.04 -2.80
N PRO A 305 8.95 -12.96 -2.56
CA PRO A 305 9.60 -11.72 -2.13
C PRO A 305 9.32 -10.52 -3.03
N HIS A 306 9.40 -10.68 -4.35
CA HIS A 306 9.24 -9.57 -5.28
C HIS A 306 7.81 -8.99 -5.22
N GLY A 307 6.76 -9.81 -5.40
CA GLY A 307 5.38 -9.33 -5.37
C GLY A 307 4.99 -8.70 -4.03
N THR A 308 5.47 -9.27 -2.92
CA THR A 308 5.26 -8.71 -1.57
C THR A 308 5.95 -7.35 -1.39
N ALA A 309 7.17 -7.20 -1.91
CA ALA A 309 7.91 -5.94 -1.89
C ALA A 309 7.18 -4.84 -2.68
N ILE A 310 6.70 -5.17 -3.89
CA ILE A 310 5.95 -4.23 -4.75
C ILE A 310 4.64 -3.81 -4.07
N ALA A 311 3.88 -4.75 -3.53
CA ALA A 311 2.65 -4.43 -2.78
C ALA A 311 2.94 -3.55 -1.55
N GLY A 312 4.04 -3.82 -0.84
CA GLY A 312 4.47 -3.06 0.34
C GLY A 312 4.80 -1.61 0.01
N ILE A 313 5.60 -1.38 -1.03
CA ILE A 313 5.94 -0.03 -1.52
C ILE A 313 4.68 0.74 -1.91
N LEU A 314 3.75 0.07 -2.61
CA LEU A 314 2.60 0.71 -3.21
C LEU A 314 1.52 1.04 -2.18
N GLY A 315 1.17 0.09 -1.30
CA GLY A 315 -0.01 0.21 -0.44
C GLY A 315 0.08 -0.43 0.95
N ALA A 316 1.26 -0.51 1.57
CA ALA A 316 1.35 -0.86 2.99
C ALA A 316 0.54 0.12 3.86
N ARG A 317 -0.11 -0.42 4.89
CA ARG A 317 -1.03 0.30 5.81
C ARG A 317 -0.49 0.44 7.22
N ALA A 318 0.55 -0.31 7.55
CA ALA A 318 1.21 -0.28 8.84
C ALA A 318 2.70 -0.64 8.67
N GLN A 319 3.52 -0.28 9.65
CA GLN A 319 4.96 -0.57 9.74
C GLN A 319 5.81 0.11 8.64
N LEU A 320 5.38 0.12 7.38
CA LEU A 320 5.98 0.84 6.26
C LEU A 320 5.12 2.03 5.83
N ALA A 321 5.77 3.16 5.56
CA ALA A 321 5.21 4.19 4.69
C ALA A 321 5.13 3.64 3.26
N SER A 322 4.01 3.90 2.57
CA SER A 322 3.77 3.48 1.19
C SER A 322 3.26 4.64 0.35
N ALA A 323 3.39 4.54 -0.97
CA ALA A 323 3.00 5.63 -1.87
C ALA A 323 1.49 5.93 -1.82
N ALA A 324 0.64 4.91 -1.68
CA ALA A 324 -0.82 5.04 -1.68
C ALA A 324 -1.47 4.09 -0.64
N PRO A 325 -1.39 4.41 0.67
CA PRO A 325 -1.80 3.52 1.76
C PRO A 325 -3.28 3.15 1.75
N GLU A 326 -4.14 3.97 1.15
CA GLU A 326 -5.59 3.73 1.07
C GLU A 326 -6.05 3.19 -0.29
N ALA A 327 -5.12 2.91 -1.22
CA ALA A 327 -5.45 2.23 -2.46
C ALA A 327 -5.98 0.82 -2.22
N ARG A 328 -6.82 0.35 -3.15
CA ARG A 328 -7.30 -1.04 -3.20
C ARG A 328 -6.37 -1.83 -4.13
N LEU A 329 -5.53 -2.69 -3.56
CA LEU A 329 -4.61 -3.50 -4.36
C LEU A 329 -5.34 -4.70 -4.97
N LEU A 330 -5.15 -4.90 -6.27
CA LEU A 330 -5.63 -6.06 -7.00
C LEU A 330 -4.41 -6.91 -7.37
N ALA A 331 -4.17 -7.99 -6.63
CA ALA A 331 -2.96 -8.79 -6.78
C ALA A 331 -3.13 -9.86 -7.86
N ALA A 332 -2.48 -9.70 -9.00
CA ALA A 332 -2.46 -10.68 -10.08
C ALA A 332 -1.11 -11.41 -10.13
N ARG A 333 -1.13 -12.70 -9.80
CA ARG A 333 0.03 -13.57 -9.94
C ARG A 333 0.16 -14.03 -11.39
N ALA A 334 1.11 -13.44 -12.11
CA ALA A 334 1.49 -13.78 -13.48
C ALA A 334 2.84 -14.51 -13.59
N PHE A 335 3.64 -14.45 -12.53
CA PHE A 335 4.97 -15.07 -12.46
C PHE A 335 4.99 -16.25 -11.48
N SER A 336 5.74 -17.29 -11.84
CA SER A 336 5.97 -18.46 -10.99
C SER A 336 6.79 -18.10 -9.76
N ALA A 337 6.88 -19.04 -8.81
CA ALA A 337 7.92 -18.96 -7.80
C ALA A 337 9.31 -19.02 -8.46
N GLU A 338 10.32 -18.57 -7.72
CA GLU A 338 11.72 -18.62 -8.13
C GLU A 338 12.13 -20.03 -8.58
N THR A 339 12.76 -20.11 -9.74
CA THR A 339 13.43 -21.31 -10.25
C THR A 339 14.92 -21.04 -10.39
N ALA A 340 15.72 -22.02 -10.83
CA ALA A 340 17.13 -21.78 -11.17
C ALA A 340 17.32 -20.66 -12.22
N SER A 341 16.27 -20.39 -13.01
CA SER A 341 16.22 -19.32 -14.03
C SER A 341 15.48 -18.07 -13.56
N GLY A 342 15.19 -17.94 -12.27
CA GLY A 342 14.35 -16.86 -11.72
C GLY A 342 12.86 -17.16 -11.75
N ALA A 343 12.05 -16.24 -11.19
CA ALA A 343 10.60 -16.22 -11.38
C ALA A 343 10.24 -15.98 -12.86
N GLN A 344 9.36 -16.79 -13.43
CA GLN A 344 9.05 -16.78 -14.87
C GLN A 344 7.57 -16.51 -15.14
N GLY A 345 7.30 -15.63 -16.09
CA GLY A 345 5.96 -15.30 -16.59
C GLY A 345 5.91 -15.51 -18.10
N THR A 346 4.74 -15.85 -18.63
CA THR A 346 4.53 -15.96 -20.08
C THR A 346 3.67 -14.80 -20.55
N THR A 347 3.75 -14.46 -21.84
CA THR A 347 2.80 -13.53 -22.49
C THR A 347 1.36 -13.87 -22.11
N LEU A 348 0.96 -15.14 -22.18
CA LEU A 348 -0.42 -15.54 -21.87
C LEU A 348 -0.80 -15.26 -20.41
N HIS A 349 0.10 -15.48 -19.45
CA HIS A 349 -0.16 -15.13 -18.04
C HIS A 349 -0.32 -13.62 -17.84
N ILE A 350 0.52 -12.82 -18.52
CA ILE A 350 0.46 -11.36 -18.47
C ILE A 350 -0.84 -10.85 -19.09
N LEU A 351 -1.20 -11.32 -20.29
CA LEU A 351 -2.43 -10.91 -20.99
C LEU A 351 -3.68 -11.27 -20.19
N ARG A 352 -3.74 -12.47 -19.59
CA ARG A 352 -4.84 -12.86 -18.68
C ARG A 352 -4.96 -11.93 -17.48
N SER A 353 -3.83 -11.51 -16.93
CA SER A 353 -3.79 -10.60 -15.78
C SER A 353 -4.24 -9.19 -16.16
N ILE A 354 -3.85 -8.69 -17.34
CA ILE A 354 -4.31 -7.40 -17.87
C ILE A 354 -5.82 -7.44 -18.16
N ASP A 355 -6.32 -8.50 -18.79
CA ASP A 355 -7.76 -8.68 -19.02
C ASP A 355 -8.55 -8.71 -17.71
N TRP A 356 -8.08 -9.48 -16.72
CA TRP A 356 -8.70 -9.51 -15.40
C TRP A 356 -8.69 -8.14 -14.72
N ALA A 357 -7.55 -7.43 -14.73
CA ALA A 357 -7.44 -6.09 -14.17
C ALA A 357 -8.44 -5.12 -14.81
N ALA A 358 -8.62 -5.19 -16.14
CA ALA A 358 -9.62 -4.40 -16.85
C ALA A 358 -11.06 -4.76 -16.41
N ARG A 359 -11.39 -6.04 -16.29
CA ARG A 359 -12.73 -6.51 -15.82
C ARG A 359 -13.02 -6.11 -14.38
N THR A 360 -12.00 -6.07 -13.52
CA THR A 360 -12.08 -5.58 -12.14
C THR A 360 -12.01 -4.05 -12.05
N LYS A 361 -11.92 -3.35 -13.19
CA LYS A 361 -11.89 -1.88 -13.29
C LYS A 361 -10.69 -1.26 -12.57
N ALA A 362 -9.53 -1.90 -12.65
CA ALA A 362 -8.26 -1.29 -12.25
C ALA A 362 -8.04 0.02 -13.02
N ARG A 363 -7.79 1.10 -12.30
CA ARG A 363 -7.45 2.39 -12.90
C ARG A 363 -5.96 2.53 -13.15
N VAL A 364 -5.14 1.83 -12.38
CA VAL A 364 -3.69 1.77 -12.52
C VAL A 364 -3.26 0.31 -12.60
N VAL A 365 -2.30 0.00 -13.45
CA VAL A 365 -1.67 -1.33 -13.53
C VAL A 365 -0.16 -1.16 -13.42
N ASN A 366 0.40 -1.67 -12.32
CA ASN A 366 1.83 -1.76 -12.07
C ASN A 366 2.40 -3.04 -12.70
N MET A 367 3.44 -2.88 -13.51
CA MET A 367 4.15 -3.94 -14.22
C MET A 367 5.64 -3.86 -13.90
N SER A 368 6.03 -4.37 -12.74
CA SER A 368 7.42 -4.38 -12.25
C SER A 368 8.24 -5.54 -12.86
N PHE A 369 8.08 -5.77 -14.16
CA PHE A 369 8.76 -6.81 -14.92
C PHE A 369 9.20 -6.27 -16.28
N ALA A 370 10.12 -6.97 -16.91
CA ALA A 370 10.66 -6.61 -18.22
C ALA A 370 10.80 -7.87 -19.09
N GLY A 371 10.68 -7.69 -20.40
CA GLY A 371 10.75 -8.75 -21.40
C GLY A 371 10.96 -8.21 -22.81
N PRO A 372 10.93 -9.10 -23.82
CA PRO A 372 11.07 -8.71 -25.21
C PRO A 372 9.83 -7.98 -25.73
N ARG A 373 9.97 -7.35 -26.90
CA ARG A 373 8.84 -6.73 -27.62
C ARG A 373 7.79 -7.79 -27.96
N ASP A 374 6.53 -7.49 -27.64
CA ASP A 374 5.40 -8.39 -27.85
C ASP A 374 4.20 -7.61 -28.41
N GLU A 375 3.81 -7.95 -29.64
CA GLU A 375 2.71 -7.29 -30.36
C GLU A 375 1.33 -7.53 -29.72
N ALA A 376 1.12 -8.70 -29.11
CA ALA A 376 -0.14 -8.99 -28.44
C ALA A 376 -0.27 -8.16 -27.17
N LEU A 377 0.82 -8.04 -26.40
CA LEU A 377 0.88 -7.17 -25.23
C LEU A 377 0.62 -5.70 -25.59
N ALA A 378 1.29 -5.18 -26.62
CA ALA A 378 1.10 -3.80 -27.09
C ALA A 378 -0.37 -3.50 -27.44
N ARG A 379 -1.06 -4.44 -28.10
CA ARG A 379 -2.50 -4.29 -28.42
C ARG A 379 -3.40 -4.21 -27.19
N PHE A 380 -3.11 -5.01 -26.16
CA PHE A 380 -3.85 -4.99 -24.90
C PHE A 380 -3.62 -3.69 -24.13
N LEU A 381 -2.37 -3.23 -24.04
CA LEU A 381 -2.00 -1.98 -23.39
C LEU A 381 -2.67 -0.77 -24.09
N ALA A 382 -2.64 -0.73 -25.42
CA ALA A 382 -3.31 0.32 -26.18
C ALA A 382 -4.84 0.30 -25.98
N ALA A 383 -5.45 -0.89 -25.90
CA ALA A 383 -6.89 -1.03 -25.63
C ALA A 383 -7.27 -0.55 -24.23
N GLY A 384 -6.53 -0.96 -23.19
CA GLY A 384 -6.78 -0.50 -21.83
C GLY A 384 -6.54 0.99 -21.65
N THR A 385 -5.53 1.55 -22.33
CA THR A 385 -5.24 2.99 -22.30
C THR A 385 -6.39 3.80 -22.89
N ARG A 386 -6.97 3.35 -24.02
CA ARG A 386 -8.22 3.95 -24.57
C ARG A 386 -9.40 3.81 -23.60
N GLY A 387 -9.41 2.78 -22.77
CA GLY A 387 -10.38 2.59 -21.70
C GLY A 387 -10.12 3.41 -20.43
N GLY A 388 -9.04 4.21 -20.39
CA GLY A 388 -8.70 5.07 -19.26
C GLY A 388 -7.84 4.41 -18.17
N THR A 389 -7.29 3.23 -18.42
CA THR A 389 -6.32 2.57 -17.53
C THR A 389 -4.93 3.18 -17.73
N VAL A 390 -4.25 3.49 -16.64
CA VAL A 390 -2.85 3.95 -16.64
C VAL A 390 -1.92 2.77 -16.40
N TYR A 391 -0.94 2.58 -17.28
CA TYR A 391 0.06 1.54 -17.14
C TYR A 391 1.40 2.14 -16.71
N VAL A 392 2.00 1.55 -15.68
CA VAL A 392 3.31 1.97 -15.14
C VAL A 392 4.23 0.75 -15.13
N ALA A 393 5.44 0.89 -15.64
CA ALA A 393 6.38 -0.24 -15.73
C ALA A 393 7.82 0.14 -15.41
N ALA A 394 8.56 -0.86 -14.93
CA ALA A 394 9.99 -0.76 -14.67
C ALA A 394 10.77 -0.64 -15.99
N ALA A 395 11.66 0.35 -16.12
CA ALA A 395 12.45 0.57 -17.33
C ALA A 395 13.34 -0.64 -17.70
N GLY A 396 13.75 -1.43 -16.70
CA GLY A 396 14.64 -2.58 -16.86
C GLY A 396 15.93 -2.43 -16.07
N ASN A 397 16.60 -3.56 -15.82
CA ASN A 397 17.82 -3.65 -15.02
C ASN A 397 18.98 -4.33 -15.78
N ALA A 398 19.02 -4.19 -17.11
CA ALA A 398 19.99 -4.85 -17.99
C ALA A 398 21.22 -3.98 -18.34
N GLY A 399 21.31 -2.79 -17.77
CA GLY A 399 22.40 -1.83 -17.98
C GLY A 399 22.12 -0.77 -19.05
N PRO A 400 23.00 0.23 -19.15
CA PRO A 400 22.80 1.41 -20.01
C PRO A 400 22.77 1.10 -21.50
N ASP A 401 23.53 0.09 -21.94
CA ASP A 401 23.65 -0.30 -23.34
C ASP A 401 22.61 -1.33 -23.79
N ALA A 402 21.74 -1.77 -22.86
CA ALA A 402 20.71 -2.74 -23.18
C ALA A 402 19.63 -2.11 -24.09
N PRO A 403 19.08 -2.88 -25.05
CA PRO A 403 17.96 -2.40 -25.85
C PRO A 403 16.74 -2.08 -24.97
N PRO A 404 15.81 -1.25 -25.44
CA PRO A 404 14.56 -0.98 -24.72
C PRO A 404 13.82 -2.27 -24.40
N LEU A 405 13.40 -2.41 -23.14
CA LEU A 405 12.65 -3.57 -22.66
C LEU A 405 11.15 -3.23 -22.52
N TYR A 406 10.31 -4.25 -22.68
CA TYR A 406 8.85 -4.10 -22.68
C TYR A 406 8.27 -4.72 -21.40
N PRO A 407 7.17 -4.18 -20.85
CA PRO A 407 6.27 -3.18 -21.47
C PRO A 407 6.70 -1.72 -21.32
N ALA A 408 7.77 -1.39 -20.58
CA ALA A 408 8.16 0.00 -20.35
C ALA A 408 8.42 0.80 -21.63
N ALA A 409 9.00 0.20 -22.67
CA ALA A 409 9.23 0.85 -23.95
C ALA A 409 7.96 1.06 -24.81
N ASP A 410 6.78 0.58 -24.39
CA ASP A 410 5.52 0.84 -25.10
C ASP A 410 5.10 2.30 -24.91
N PRO A 411 4.67 3.02 -25.97
CA PRO A 411 4.31 4.43 -25.90
C PRO A 411 3.10 4.73 -25.00
N ASN A 412 2.28 3.71 -24.68
CA ASN A 412 1.13 3.85 -23.78
C ASN A 412 1.50 3.63 -22.30
N VAL A 413 2.77 3.37 -22.00
CA VAL A 413 3.26 3.03 -20.65
C VAL A 413 4.12 4.16 -20.10
N ILE A 414 3.97 4.40 -18.80
CA ILE A 414 4.85 5.27 -18.02
C ILE A 414 6.04 4.42 -17.60
N ALA A 415 7.16 4.57 -18.31
CA ALA A 415 8.42 3.91 -17.97
C ALA A 415 9.13 4.64 -16.82
N VAL A 416 9.52 3.88 -15.80
CA VAL A 416 10.12 4.43 -14.58
C VAL A 416 11.53 3.91 -14.40
N THR A 417 12.50 4.83 -14.31
CA THR A 417 13.88 4.52 -13.93
C THR A 417 14.09 4.64 -12.41
N ALA A 418 15.21 4.14 -11.91
CA ALA A 418 15.53 4.12 -10.48
C ALA A 418 16.66 5.09 -10.12
N THR A 419 16.51 5.74 -8.96
CA THR A 419 17.57 6.52 -8.31
C THR A 419 17.84 6.04 -6.89
N ASP A 420 18.98 6.45 -6.34
CA ASP A 420 19.35 6.21 -4.94
C ASP A 420 19.02 7.40 -4.01
N ALA A 421 19.48 7.29 -2.75
CA ALA A 421 19.29 8.32 -1.73
C ALA A 421 19.95 9.66 -2.09
N GLU A 422 20.94 9.68 -2.98
CA GLU A 422 21.64 10.87 -3.47
C GLU A 422 21.15 11.37 -4.85
N ASP A 423 20.02 10.84 -5.35
CA ASP A 423 19.49 11.13 -6.70
C ASP A 423 20.39 10.64 -7.84
N ARG A 424 21.36 9.76 -7.57
CA ARG A 424 22.17 9.14 -8.63
C ARG A 424 21.38 8.04 -9.31
N LEU A 425 21.55 7.94 -10.64
CA LEU A 425 20.91 6.90 -11.44
C LEU A 425 21.38 5.51 -11.00
N PHE A 426 20.45 4.56 -10.92
CA PHE A 426 20.76 3.16 -10.69
C PHE A 426 21.66 2.63 -11.82
N PRO A 427 22.88 2.14 -11.53
CA PRO A 427 23.84 1.79 -12.58
C PRO A 427 23.36 0.71 -13.56
N ALA A 428 22.49 -0.20 -13.11
CA ALA A 428 21.93 -1.25 -13.94
C ALA A 428 20.65 -0.84 -14.69
N ALA A 429 20.13 0.38 -14.49
CA ALA A 429 18.92 0.81 -15.18
C ALA A 429 19.13 0.89 -16.70
N ASN A 430 18.16 0.39 -17.45
CA ASN A 430 18.08 0.66 -18.89
C ASN A 430 17.88 2.16 -19.13
N ARG A 431 18.40 2.65 -20.26
CA ARG A 431 18.31 4.06 -20.69
C ARG A 431 17.62 4.16 -22.04
N GLY A 432 17.03 5.32 -22.32
CA GLY A 432 16.47 5.63 -23.62
C GLY A 432 15.32 6.63 -23.57
N ALA A 433 14.93 7.13 -24.74
CA ALA A 433 13.87 8.13 -24.89
C ALA A 433 12.47 7.68 -24.40
N HIS A 434 12.30 6.40 -24.07
CA HIS A 434 11.07 5.86 -23.51
C HIS A 434 10.92 6.14 -22.01
N VAL A 435 12.02 6.42 -21.29
CA VAL A 435 12.01 6.74 -19.85
C VAL A 435 11.15 7.99 -19.63
N CYS A 436 10.16 7.89 -18.74
CA CYS A 436 9.22 8.98 -18.48
C CYS A 436 9.64 9.81 -17.27
N VAL A 437 9.93 9.16 -16.14
CA VAL A 437 10.32 9.77 -14.86
C VAL A 437 11.23 8.84 -14.06
N ALA A 438 11.90 9.40 -13.07
CA ALA A 438 12.72 8.70 -12.10
C ALA A 438 12.05 8.67 -10.71
N ALA A 439 12.27 7.60 -9.95
CA ALA A 439 11.87 7.53 -8.54
C ALA A 439 12.87 6.67 -7.73
N PRO A 440 12.86 6.76 -6.38
CA PRO A 440 13.72 5.95 -5.55
C PRO A 440 13.54 4.45 -5.81
N GLY A 441 14.64 3.78 -6.12
CA GLY A 441 14.64 2.36 -6.45
C GLY A 441 15.90 1.61 -6.01
N VAL A 442 16.86 2.25 -5.36
CA VAL A 442 18.10 1.61 -4.86
C VAL A 442 18.05 1.55 -3.34
N GLU A 443 18.34 0.39 -2.75
CA GLU A 443 18.34 0.18 -1.30
C GLU A 443 17.03 0.64 -0.62
N VAL A 444 15.90 0.33 -1.25
CA VAL A 444 14.58 0.65 -0.72
C VAL A 444 14.19 -0.40 0.30
N LEU A 445 13.74 0.02 1.49
CA LEU A 445 13.17 -0.89 2.48
C LEU A 445 11.83 -1.43 1.97
N VAL A 446 11.69 -2.75 1.96
CA VAL A 446 10.53 -3.46 1.42
C VAL A 446 10.03 -4.55 2.36
N ALA A 447 8.75 -4.87 2.24
CA ALA A 447 8.16 -6.06 2.86
C ALA A 447 8.62 -7.33 2.14
N ALA A 448 8.78 -8.41 2.89
CA ALA A 448 9.10 -9.75 2.40
C ALA A 448 8.20 -10.79 3.08
N PRO A 449 7.94 -11.95 2.45
CA PRO A 449 7.05 -12.97 3.00
C PRO A 449 7.36 -13.37 4.44
N ALA A 450 6.33 -13.89 5.13
CA ALA A 450 6.37 -14.33 6.52
C ALA A 450 6.67 -13.19 7.53
N GLY A 451 6.18 -11.98 7.24
CA GLY A 451 6.33 -10.83 8.12
C GLY A 451 7.74 -10.22 8.16
N ALA A 452 8.59 -10.57 7.18
CA ALA A 452 9.97 -10.12 7.12
C ALA A 452 10.10 -8.78 6.39
N TYR A 453 11.27 -8.16 6.55
CA TYR A 453 11.64 -6.92 5.87
C TYR A 453 13.05 -7.06 5.30
N GLY A 454 13.35 -6.30 4.26
CA GLY A 454 14.68 -6.26 3.67
C GLY A 454 14.90 -5.02 2.81
N PHE A 455 16.12 -4.85 2.32
CA PHE A 455 16.43 -3.84 1.34
C PHE A 455 16.53 -4.46 -0.04
N SER A 456 16.04 -3.74 -1.05
CA SER A 456 16.10 -4.22 -2.42
C SER A 456 16.28 -3.07 -3.41
N SER A 457 16.91 -3.39 -4.54
CA SER A 457 17.28 -2.43 -5.58
C SER A 457 16.75 -2.87 -6.95
N GLY A 458 16.16 -1.94 -7.69
CA GLY A 458 15.71 -2.13 -9.06
C GLY A 458 14.70 -1.09 -9.52
N THR A 459 14.56 -0.95 -10.84
CA THR A 459 13.51 -0.13 -11.46
C THR A 459 12.10 -0.59 -11.11
N SER A 460 11.94 -1.87 -10.70
CA SER A 460 10.71 -2.44 -10.14
C SER A 460 10.16 -1.66 -8.94
N MET A 461 11.04 -1.20 -8.04
CA MET A 461 10.68 -0.51 -6.80
C MET A 461 10.25 0.92 -7.12
N ALA A 462 10.99 1.57 -8.01
CA ALA A 462 10.67 2.90 -8.51
C ALA A 462 9.30 2.91 -9.22
N ALA A 463 9.02 1.91 -10.06
CA ALA A 463 7.71 1.76 -10.73
C ALA A 463 6.55 1.62 -9.73
N ALA A 464 6.76 0.90 -8.63
CA ALA A 464 5.76 0.77 -7.56
C ALA A 464 5.48 2.10 -6.85
N GLN A 465 6.51 2.90 -6.58
CA GLN A 465 6.36 4.25 -6.02
C GLN A 465 5.52 5.13 -6.95
N VAL A 466 5.87 5.19 -8.24
CA VAL A 466 5.15 6.00 -9.23
C VAL A 466 3.72 5.52 -9.43
N SER A 467 3.47 4.20 -9.39
CA SER A 467 2.11 3.65 -9.45
C SER A 467 1.24 4.15 -8.28
N GLY A 468 1.80 4.28 -7.09
CA GLY A 468 1.11 4.88 -5.96
C GLY A 468 0.88 6.38 -6.14
N ILE A 469 1.86 7.13 -6.64
CA ILE A 469 1.69 8.57 -6.98
C ILE A 469 0.55 8.76 -7.99
N VAL A 470 0.49 7.91 -9.03
CA VAL A 470 -0.62 7.91 -9.99
C VAL A 470 -1.96 7.64 -9.30
N ALA A 471 -2.00 6.74 -8.31
CA ALA A 471 -3.21 6.53 -7.53
C ALA A 471 -3.62 7.78 -6.72
N LEU A 472 -2.66 8.52 -6.17
CA LEU A 472 -2.93 9.82 -5.51
C LEU A 472 -3.53 10.83 -6.50
N MET A 473 -2.96 10.91 -7.71
CA MET A 473 -3.44 11.79 -8.78
C MET A 473 -4.88 11.46 -9.17
N LEU A 474 -5.20 10.17 -9.31
CA LEU A 474 -6.52 9.69 -9.70
C LEU A 474 -7.56 9.79 -8.58
N GLN A 475 -7.15 9.79 -7.31
CA GLN A 475 -8.04 10.19 -6.22
C GLN A 475 -8.37 11.69 -6.31
N ALA A 476 -7.34 12.53 -6.49
CA ALA A 476 -7.51 13.98 -6.56
C ALA A 476 -8.32 14.43 -7.79
N ARG A 477 -8.15 13.73 -8.93
CA ARG A 477 -8.82 14.00 -10.20
C ARG A 477 -9.21 12.67 -10.90
N PRO A 478 -10.37 12.09 -10.56
CA PRO A 478 -10.79 10.79 -11.11
C PRO A 478 -10.95 10.72 -12.62
N ALA A 479 -11.22 11.86 -13.26
CA ALA A 479 -11.47 11.97 -14.70
C ALA A 479 -10.20 12.08 -15.56
N LEU A 480 -8.99 12.15 -14.97
CA LEU A 480 -7.76 12.24 -15.76
C LEU A 480 -7.64 11.06 -16.74
N SER A 481 -7.37 11.41 -17.99
CA SER A 481 -6.93 10.45 -19.00
C SER A 481 -5.48 10.00 -18.76
N PRO A 482 -5.07 8.83 -19.28
CA PRO A 482 -3.68 8.38 -19.15
C PRO A 482 -2.65 9.37 -19.71
N GLY A 483 -2.98 10.10 -20.78
CA GLY A 483 -2.10 11.14 -21.35
C GLY A 483 -1.94 12.35 -20.42
N GLU A 484 -3.02 12.78 -19.75
CA GLU A 484 -2.95 13.86 -18.76
C GLU A 484 -2.17 13.44 -17.52
N VAL A 485 -2.31 12.19 -17.07
CA VAL A 485 -1.49 11.63 -15.98
C VAL A 485 -0.02 11.66 -16.35
N ARG A 486 0.36 11.13 -17.52
CA ARG A 486 1.76 11.15 -18.00
C ARG A 486 2.32 12.58 -18.07
N SER A 487 1.51 13.51 -18.57
CA SER A 487 1.92 14.92 -18.72
C SER A 487 2.05 15.64 -17.38
N ALA A 488 1.17 15.36 -16.42
CA ALA A 488 1.25 15.95 -15.08
C ALA A 488 2.43 15.38 -14.28
N LEU A 489 2.73 14.08 -14.42
CA LEU A 489 3.96 13.49 -13.89
C LEU A 489 5.20 14.22 -14.41
N ALA A 490 5.30 14.39 -15.74
CA ALA A 490 6.44 15.06 -16.35
C ALA A 490 6.57 16.53 -15.93
N ARG A 491 5.45 17.28 -15.84
CA ARG A 491 5.47 18.69 -15.41
C ARG A 491 5.79 18.87 -13.92
N GLY A 492 5.36 17.93 -13.09
CA GLY A 492 5.59 17.96 -11.65
C GLY A 492 6.94 17.37 -11.23
N ALA A 493 7.66 16.72 -12.16
CA ALA A 493 8.95 16.15 -11.89
C ALA A 493 9.99 17.24 -11.60
N ARG A 494 10.88 16.97 -10.64
CA ARG A 494 12.06 17.79 -10.39
C ARG A 494 13.18 17.32 -11.31
N ASP A 495 13.60 18.20 -12.20
CA ASP A 495 14.63 17.92 -13.20
C ASP A 495 15.91 17.34 -12.57
N LEU A 496 16.49 16.34 -13.22
CA LEU A 496 17.71 15.64 -12.81
C LEU A 496 18.59 15.43 -14.04
N GLY A 497 19.91 15.42 -13.88
CA GLY A 497 20.81 15.18 -15.00
C GLY A 497 20.95 16.40 -15.92
N ALA A 498 20.77 16.19 -17.22
CA ALA A 498 20.84 17.27 -18.20
C ALA A 498 19.55 18.10 -18.16
N PRO A 499 19.58 19.43 -18.40
CA PRO A 499 18.37 20.23 -18.35
C PRO A 499 17.27 19.74 -19.33
N GLY A 500 16.08 19.48 -18.79
CA GLY A 500 14.93 18.98 -19.54
C GLY A 500 14.95 17.47 -19.79
N PRO A 501 13.96 16.93 -20.52
CA PRO A 501 13.82 15.50 -20.64
C PRO A 501 15.03 14.80 -21.28
N ASP A 502 15.57 13.79 -20.59
CA ASP A 502 16.76 13.06 -21.03
C ASP A 502 16.58 11.52 -20.99
N PRO A 503 17.46 10.75 -21.67
CA PRO A 503 17.34 9.29 -21.74
C PRO A 503 17.61 8.55 -20.43
N GLU A 504 18.16 9.20 -19.41
CA GLU A 504 18.54 8.61 -18.13
C GLU A 504 17.42 8.78 -17.09
N PHE A 505 16.92 10.00 -16.91
CA PHE A 505 15.95 10.37 -15.88
C PHE A 505 14.55 10.68 -16.43
N GLY A 506 14.36 10.69 -17.76
CA GLY A 506 13.13 11.15 -18.37
C GLY A 506 12.92 12.63 -18.03
N ALA A 507 11.73 13.00 -17.56
CA ALA A 507 11.45 14.36 -17.10
C ALA A 507 12.04 14.70 -15.71
N GLY A 508 12.72 13.75 -15.06
CA GLY A 508 13.31 13.93 -13.73
C GLY A 508 12.61 13.15 -12.61
N PHE A 509 12.88 13.54 -11.37
CA PHE A 509 12.40 12.89 -10.15
C PHE A 509 10.92 13.15 -9.88
N ALA A 510 10.12 12.10 -9.72
CA ALA A 510 8.68 12.15 -9.45
C ALA A 510 8.35 12.60 -8.01
N ASP A 511 8.55 13.87 -7.69
CA ASP A 511 8.13 14.49 -6.42
C ASP A 511 6.59 14.46 -6.30
N ALA A 512 6.06 13.68 -5.36
CA ALA A 512 4.62 13.42 -5.28
C ALA A 512 3.81 14.67 -4.98
N GLU A 513 4.33 15.57 -4.14
CA GLU A 513 3.64 16.82 -3.81
C GLU A 513 3.61 17.77 -5.01
N ASN A 514 4.74 17.93 -5.71
CA ASN A 514 4.81 18.79 -6.90
C ASN A 514 3.93 18.23 -8.02
N VAL A 515 3.90 16.92 -8.22
CA VAL A 515 3.01 16.25 -9.19
C VAL A 515 1.54 16.52 -8.88
N LEU A 516 1.11 16.41 -7.62
CA LEU A 516 -0.27 16.73 -7.23
C LEU A 516 -0.60 18.21 -7.43
N ARG A 517 0.34 19.11 -7.18
CA ARG A 517 0.18 20.56 -7.45
C ARG A 517 0.14 20.89 -8.95
N ALA A 518 0.79 20.09 -9.79
CA ALA A 518 0.85 20.25 -11.25
C ALA A 518 -0.36 19.64 -11.99
N LEU A 519 -1.33 19.08 -11.26
CA LEU A 519 -2.57 18.58 -11.83
C LEU A 519 -3.37 19.71 -12.48
N PRO A 520 -3.99 19.47 -13.64
CA PRO A 520 -4.87 20.45 -14.25
C PRO A 520 -6.03 20.80 -13.32
N ALA A 521 -6.52 22.04 -13.45
CA ALA A 521 -7.79 22.43 -12.84
C ALA A 521 -8.89 21.46 -13.30
N PRO A 522 -9.90 21.19 -12.45
CA PRO A 522 -11.00 20.34 -12.87
C PRO A 522 -11.69 21.07 -14.03
N GLU A 523 -11.88 20.41 -15.16
CA GLU A 523 -12.76 20.95 -16.20
C GLU A 523 -14.13 21.16 -15.56
N VAL A 524 -14.52 22.42 -15.37
CA VAL A 524 -15.90 22.75 -15.05
C VAL A 524 -16.68 22.27 -16.26
N ALA A 525 -17.50 21.23 -16.07
CA ALA A 525 -18.35 20.71 -17.12
C ALA A 525 -19.06 21.88 -17.80
N ALA A 526 -18.71 22.15 -19.05
CA ALA A 526 -19.41 23.11 -19.89
C ALA A 526 -20.78 22.51 -20.22
N GLN A 527 -21.71 22.60 -19.27
CA GLN A 527 -23.12 22.37 -19.48
C GLN A 527 -23.89 23.59 -18.98
N GLN A 528 -24.66 24.14 -19.91
CA GLN A 528 -25.64 25.22 -19.80
C GLN A 528 -25.17 26.65 -20.14
N ALA A 529 -24.85 26.85 -21.42
CA ALA A 529 -25.20 28.08 -22.14
C ALA A 529 -25.51 27.78 -23.61
N SER A 530 -26.45 26.87 -23.87
CA SER A 530 -27.18 26.80 -25.15
C SER A 530 -28.68 26.73 -24.86
N GLY A 531 -29.14 27.67 -24.02
CA GLY A 531 -30.55 27.95 -23.83
C GLY A 531 -30.92 29.23 -24.58
N GLY A 532 -31.56 29.07 -25.73
CA GLY A 532 -32.46 30.08 -26.31
C GLY A 532 -31.84 31.22 -27.10
N MET A 533 -31.86 31.09 -28.43
CA MET A 533 -32.68 31.98 -29.25
C MET A 533 -32.93 31.33 -30.62
N SER A 534 -34.07 30.66 -30.75
CA SER A 534 -34.65 30.39 -32.06
C SER A 534 -35.26 31.70 -32.54
N ALA A 535 -34.55 32.43 -33.41
CA ALA A 535 -35.11 33.55 -34.14
C ALA A 535 -35.60 33.01 -35.49
N THR A 536 -36.91 32.82 -35.58
CA THR A 536 -37.65 32.59 -36.82
C THR A 536 -37.43 33.77 -37.78
N PRO A 537 -37.03 33.58 -39.05
CA PRO A 537 -37.06 34.66 -40.01
C PRO A 537 -38.51 34.89 -40.46
N ALA A 538 -38.98 36.12 -40.27
CA ALA A 538 -40.23 36.61 -40.81
C ALA A 538 -40.15 36.61 -42.36
N ARG A 539 -41.20 36.09 -42.99
CA ARG A 539 -41.44 36.22 -44.43
C ARG A 539 -41.76 37.67 -44.76
N ASP A 540 -41.06 38.20 -45.77
CA ASP A 540 -41.37 39.48 -46.41
C ASP A 540 -42.28 39.23 -47.65
N PRO A 541 -43.45 39.88 -47.78
CA PRO A 541 -44.30 39.76 -48.95
C PRO A 541 -44.09 40.93 -49.91
N GLY A 542 -43.43 40.67 -51.05
CA GLY A 542 -43.72 41.26 -52.36
C GLY A 542 -43.40 42.74 -52.63
N GLN A 543 -42.66 42.98 -53.71
CA GLN A 543 -42.92 43.96 -54.80
C GLN A 543 -41.67 43.99 -55.71
N GLU A 544 -41.71 43.52 -56.95
CA GLU A 544 -42.26 44.09 -58.20
C GLU A 544 -41.08 44.43 -59.14
N SER A 545 -41.12 43.84 -60.34
CA SER A 545 -40.28 44.17 -61.51
C SER A 545 -40.70 45.54 -62.08
N PRO A 546 -39.88 46.17 -62.94
CA PRO A 546 -39.70 45.73 -64.32
C PRO A 546 -38.28 45.30 -64.70
#